data_AF-A0A1S2FAM8-F1
#
_entry.id   AF-A0A1S2FAM8-F1
#
_cell.length_a   1.000
_cell.length_b   1.000
_cell.length_c   1.000
_cell.angle_alpha   90.00
_cell.angle_beta   90.00
_cell.angle_gamma   90.00
#
_symmetry.space_group_name_H-M   'P 1'
#
loop_
_entity.id
_entity.type
_entity.pdbx_description
1 polymer ?
#
loop_
_entity_poly.entity_id
_entity_poly.type
_entity_poly.pdbx_seq_one_letter_code
_entity_poly.pdbx_strand_id
1 'polypeptide(L)'
;MIRYFCLLILLILVFGGCSGSDEPKEKFTAEDMGIVRLDNGQKVYYGMNRAEAEEVLGKGQEHARGVFDYDSGIAVFYRDDAVVAIRMEEESKGHYQTTRGAEIGMQIDEIKQRYGEQYEPSQSDDILDYFYDYKKGKFLEKNSPETEEEARNIFIFSSMFHDGYADTLLFMDSYYASSGK
;
A
#
# COMPACT_ATOMS: atom_id res chain seq x y z
N MET A 1 67.08 -1.98 -1.27
CA MET A 1 66.33 -3.09 -0.66
C MET A 1 65.35 -2.50 0.35
N ILE A 2 64.33 -1.84 -0.17
CA ILE A 2 63.14 -1.35 0.53
C ILE A 2 62.01 -2.18 -0.06
N ARG A 3 60.97 -2.53 0.71
CA ARG A 3 60.00 -3.63 0.49
C ARG A 3 60.60 -4.87 1.15
N TYR A 4 60.22 -5.32 2.34
CA TYR A 4 58.98 -6.06 2.60
C TYR A 4 58.65 -6.12 4.12
N PHE A 5 59.09 -5.17 4.95
CA PHE A 5 58.89 -5.25 6.41
C PHE A 5 57.72 -4.41 6.96
N CYS A 6 56.99 -3.68 6.11
CA CYS A 6 55.79 -2.94 6.51
C CYS A 6 54.49 -3.54 5.93
N LEU A 7 54.55 -4.75 5.37
CA LEU A 7 53.46 -5.37 4.60
C LEU A 7 52.73 -6.49 5.36
N LEU A 8 52.87 -6.56 6.69
CA LEU A 8 52.29 -7.65 7.50
C LEU A 8 51.36 -7.22 8.64
N ILE A 9 51.12 -5.92 8.84
CA ILE A 9 50.26 -5.42 9.94
C ILE A 9 48.99 -4.70 9.42
N LEU A 10 48.83 -4.60 8.10
CA LEU A 10 47.69 -3.91 7.45
C LEU A 10 46.64 -4.88 6.89
N LEU A 11 46.51 -6.09 7.46
CA LEU A 11 45.64 -7.15 6.94
C LEU A 11 44.74 -7.82 8.01
N ILE A 12 44.34 -7.10 9.05
CA ILE A 12 43.41 -7.62 10.09
C ILE A 12 42.29 -6.61 10.41
N LEU A 13 41.72 -5.96 9.40
CA LEU A 13 40.55 -5.08 9.56
C LEU A 13 39.46 -5.32 8.48
N VAL A 14 39.19 -6.58 8.13
CA VAL A 14 38.09 -6.93 7.22
C VAL A 14 37.17 -8.03 7.77
N PHE A 15 36.94 -8.04 9.09
CA PHE A 15 35.85 -8.84 9.68
C PHE A 15 34.87 -7.95 10.45
N GLY A 16 34.52 -6.81 9.86
CA GLY A 16 33.37 -6.01 10.27
C GLY A 16 32.15 -6.39 9.43
N GLY A 17 31.26 -7.18 10.02
CA GLY A 17 29.82 -7.17 9.69
C GLY A 17 29.38 -7.96 8.45
N CYS A 18 29.15 -9.27 8.62
CA CYS A 18 27.96 -9.85 8.02
C CYS A 18 26.74 -9.32 8.79
N SER A 19 26.26 -8.13 8.44
CA SER A 19 24.85 -7.77 8.68
C SER A 19 24.12 -7.90 7.35
N GLY A 20 24.03 -9.14 6.88
CA GLY A 20 23.08 -9.51 5.84
C GLY A 20 21.71 -9.58 6.48
N SER A 21 21.13 -8.43 6.79
CA SER A 21 19.69 -8.27 6.87
C SER A 21 19.31 -7.48 5.64
N ASP A 22 18.97 -8.20 4.57
CA ASP A 22 18.21 -7.67 3.44
C ASP A 22 16.81 -7.29 3.94
N GLU A 23 16.73 -6.38 4.91
CA GLU A 23 15.49 -5.68 5.19
C GLU A 23 15.22 -4.77 3.98
N PRO A 24 14.01 -4.82 3.41
CA PRO A 24 13.64 -3.93 2.33
C PRO A 24 13.91 -2.49 2.77
N LYS A 25 14.71 -1.77 1.97
CA LYS A 25 15.17 -0.41 2.31
C LYS A 25 14.04 0.61 2.45
N GLU A 26 12.83 0.28 2.00
CA GLU A 26 11.69 1.18 2.00
C GLU A 26 10.59 0.65 2.91
N LYS A 27 10.34 1.39 3.99
CA LYS A 27 9.28 1.09 4.94
C LYS A 27 7.96 1.63 4.40
N PHE A 28 6.97 0.75 4.26
CA PHE A 28 5.61 1.14 3.90
C PHE A 28 4.98 1.95 5.06
N THR A 29 4.31 3.06 4.77
CA THR A 29 3.68 3.93 5.76
C THR A 29 2.16 4.01 5.57
N ALA A 30 1.45 4.59 6.54
CA ALA A 30 0.02 4.86 6.36
C ALA A 30 -0.25 5.86 5.22
N GLU A 31 0.69 6.75 4.90
CA GLU A 31 0.58 7.68 3.78
C GLU A 31 0.74 6.97 2.43
N ASP A 32 1.39 5.81 2.41
CA ASP A 32 1.45 4.92 1.25
C ASP A 32 0.12 4.15 1.03
N MET A 33 -0.83 4.23 1.98
CA MET A 33 -2.20 3.70 1.89
C MET A 33 -3.16 4.79 1.42
N GLY A 34 -3.03 5.21 0.17
CA GLY A 34 -3.85 6.30 -0.33
C GLY A 34 -3.78 6.50 -1.83
N ILE A 35 -4.48 7.53 -2.26
CA ILE A 35 -4.56 7.99 -3.64
C ILE A 35 -4.07 9.43 -3.75
N VAL A 36 -3.60 9.76 -4.94
CA VAL A 36 -3.11 11.07 -5.35
C VAL A 36 -3.92 11.51 -6.55
N ARG A 37 -4.47 12.72 -6.48
CA ARG A 37 -5.13 13.36 -7.61
C ARG A 37 -4.07 13.91 -8.56
N LEU A 38 -4.17 13.56 -9.84
CA LEU A 38 -3.11 13.81 -10.82
C LEU A 38 -3.01 15.29 -11.24
N ASP A 39 -4.09 16.06 -11.15
CA ASP A 39 -4.12 17.46 -11.59
C ASP A 39 -3.40 18.42 -10.62
N ASN A 40 -3.40 18.10 -9.32
CA ASN A 40 -2.92 19.02 -8.28
C ASN A 40 -2.08 18.35 -7.18
N GLY A 41 -1.94 17.03 -7.19
CA GLY A 41 -1.12 16.28 -6.25
C GLY A 41 -1.69 16.14 -4.84
N GLN A 42 -2.93 16.60 -4.60
CA GLN A 42 -3.60 16.40 -3.31
C GLN A 42 -3.87 14.91 -3.08
N LYS A 43 -3.91 14.51 -1.80
CA LYS A 43 -3.96 13.10 -1.40
C LYS A 43 -5.13 12.82 -0.49
N VAL A 44 -5.68 11.61 -0.60
CA VAL A 44 -6.54 11.01 0.41
C VAL A 44 -5.88 9.72 0.85
N TYR A 45 -5.75 9.51 2.16
CA TYR A 45 -5.07 8.35 2.71
C TYR A 45 -5.81 7.83 3.95
N TYR A 46 -5.49 6.60 4.32
CA TYR A 46 -6.04 5.93 5.48
C TYR A 46 -5.95 6.79 6.76
N GLY A 47 -7.05 6.89 7.50
CA GLY A 47 -7.15 7.65 8.75
C GLY A 47 -7.38 9.14 8.59
N MET A 48 -7.35 9.69 7.37
CA MET A 48 -7.81 11.06 7.10
C MET A 48 -9.27 11.21 7.53
N ASN A 49 -9.66 12.35 8.10
CA ASN A 49 -11.07 12.55 8.45
C ASN A 49 -11.91 12.87 7.20
N ARG A 50 -13.22 12.68 7.28
CA ARG A 50 -14.11 12.90 6.12
C ARG A 50 -14.07 14.32 5.58
N ALA A 51 -14.02 15.33 6.45
CA ALA A 51 -14.00 16.72 6.00
C ALA A 51 -12.74 17.02 5.17
N GLU A 52 -11.57 16.57 5.63
CA GLU A 52 -10.31 16.67 4.91
C GLU A 52 -10.33 15.90 3.57
N ALA A 53 -10.92 14.71 3.56
CA ALA A 53 -11.07 13.94 2.32
C ALA A 53 -12.00 14.67 1.32
N GLU A 54 -13.08 15.28 1.79
CA GLU A 54 -14.01 16.07 0.96
C GLU A 54 -13.39 17.38 0.44
N GLU A 55 -12.38 17.95 1.10
CA GLU A 55 -11.60 19.07 0.55
C GLU A 55 -10.80 18.67 -0.70
N VAL A 56 -10.45 17.37 -0.84
CA VAL A 56 -9.70 16.84 -1.98
C VAL A 56 -10.61 16.28 -3.07
N LEU A 57 -11.59 15.47 -2.67
CA LEU A 57 -12.46 14.72 -3.57
C LEU A 57 -13.74 15.48 -3.94
N GLY A 58 -14.02 16.59 -3.27
CA GLY A 58 -15.32 17.24 -3.33
C GLY A 58 -16.36 16.52 -2.46
N LYS A 59 -17.62 16.91 -2.64
CA LYS A 59 -18.71 16.40 -1.81
C LYS A 59 -19.18 15.02 -2.31
N GLY A 60 -18.96 13.99 -1.51
CA GLY A 60 -19.41 12.63 -1.81
C GLY A 60 -20.92 12.44 -1.63
N GLN A 61 -21.45 11.40 -2.26
CA GLN A 61 -22.82 10.92 -2.10
C GLN A 61 -22.82 9.62 -1.31
N GLU A 62 -23.63 9.53 -0.25
CA GLU A 62 -23.74 8.30 0.53
C GLU A 62 -24.49 7.25 -0.29
N HIS A 63 -23.81 6.14 -0.62
CA HIS A 63 -24.40 5.01 -1.33
C HIS A 63 -24.97 3.97 -0.35
N ALA A 64 -24.19 3.69 0.69
CA ALA A 64 -24.53 2.81 1.79
C ALA A 64 -23.99 3.40 3.08
N ARG A 65 -24.41 2.86 4.23
CA ARG A 65 -23.98 3.38 5.54
C ARG A 65 -22.46 3.43 5.62
N GLY A 66 -21.90 4.64 5.70
CA GLY A 66 -20.46 4.86 5.80
C GLY A 66 -19.69 4.69 4.48
N VAL A 67 -20.37 4.50 3.35
CA VAL A 67 -19.76 4.36 2.01
C VAL A 67 -20.19 5.54 1.16
N PHE A 68 -19.21 6.31 0.69
CA PHE A 68 -19.43 7.50 -0.10
C PHE A 68 -18.79 7.36 -1.46
N ASP A 69 -19.58 7.55 -2.50
CA ASP A 69 -19.11 7.65 -3.87
C ASP A 69 -18.76 9.10 -4.18
N TYR A 70 -17.65 9.30 -4.87
CA TYR A 70 -17.12 10.57 -5.32
C TYR A 70 -16.96 10.56 -6.84
N ASP A 71 -16.78 11.74 -7.42
CA ASP A 71 -16.56 11.87 -8.85
C ASP A 71 -15.30 11.10 -9.30
N SER A 72 -15.28 10.70 -10.57
CA SER A 72 -14.17 9.97 -11.20
C SER A 72 -13.87 8.62 -10.50
N GLY A 73 -14.90 7.84 -10.21
CA GLY A 73 -14.75 6.41 -9.86
C GLY A 73 -14.05 6.14 -8.54
N ILE A 74 -14.15 7.07 -7.58
CA ILE A 74 -13.59 6.90 -6.23
C ILE A 74 -14.71 6.61 -5.26
N ALA A 75 -14.57 5.54 -4.46
CA ALA A 75 -15.42 5.32 -3.30
C ALA A 75 -14.57 5.29 -2.02
N VAL A 76 -15.02 5.99 -0.98
CA VAL A 76 -14.35 6.05 0.32
C VAL A 76 -15.26 5.51 1.40
N PHE A 77 -14.68 4.70 2.26
CA PHE A 77 -15.36 4.04 3.36
C PHE A 77 -14.89 4.66 4.67
N TYR A 78 -15.85 5.08 5.49
CA TYR A 78 -15.59 5.77 6.74
C TYR A 78 -16.07 4.94 7.92
N ARG A 79 -15.22 4.88 8.95
CA ARG A 79 -15.56 4.38 10.28
C ARG A 79 -15.14 5.41 11.30
N ASP A 80 -16.07 5.79 12.18
CA ASP A 80 -15.83 6.83 13.19
C ASP A 80 -15.26 8.13 12.60
N ASP A 81 -15.78 8.55 11.44
CA ASP A 81 -15.37 9.73 10.67
C ASP A 81 -13.96 9.66 10.02
N ALA A 82 -13.28 8.52 10.09
CA ALA A 82 -11.97 8.30 9.49
C ALA A 82 -12.03 7.38 8.27
N VAL A 83 -11.21 7.66 7.25
CA VAL A 83 -11.02 6.81 6.07
C VAL A 83 -10.46 5.45 6.50
N VAL A 84 -11.15 4.36 6.14
CA VAL A 84 -10.71 2.98 6.43
C VAL A 84 -10.60 2.10 5.20
N ALA A 85 -11.23 2.51 4.09
CA ALA A 85 -10.97 1.93 2.79
C ALA A 85 -11.15 2.97 1.67
N ILE A 86 -10.43 2.78 0.56
CA ILE A 86 -10.50 3.58 -0.65
C ILE A 86 -10.54 2.63 -1.83
N ARG A 87 -11.57 2.73 -2.67
CA ARG A 87 -11.73 1.98 -3.92
C ARG A 87 -11.58 2.91 -5.11
N MET A 88 -10.83 2.46 -6.10
CA MET A 88 -10.67 3.09 -7.41
C MET A 88 -11.24 2.16 -8.48
N GLU A 89 -12.08 2.69 -9.36
CA GLU A 89 -12.69 1.98 -10.50
C GLU A 89 -12.32 2.64 -11.84
N GLU A 90 -12.85 2.13 -12.95
CA GLU A 90 -12.51 2.54 -14.33
C GLU A 90 -12.47 4.06 -14.53
N GLU A 91 -13.46 4.79 -14.00
CA GLU A 91 -13.59 6.24 -14.14
C GLU A 91 -12.50 7.04 -13.42
N SER A 92 -11.69 6.41 -12.57
CA SER A 92 -10.54 7.05 -11.91
C SER A 92 -9.30 7.13 -12.79
N LYS A 93 -9.27 6.39 -13.90
CA LYS A 93 -8.17 6.39 -14.86
C LYS A 93 -7.90 7.79 -15.42
N GLY A 94 -6.65 8.21 -15.42
CA GLY A 94 -6.22 9.55 -15.83
C GLY A 94 -6.57 10.66 -14.84
N HIS A 95 -7.24 10.35 -13.73
CA HIS A 95 -7.61 11.30 -12.67
C HIS A 95 -6.85 11.04 -11.38
N TYR A 96 -6.63 9.77 -11.03
CA TYR A 96 -5.99 9.35 -9.80
C TYR A 96 -4.97 8.24 -10.02
N GLN A 97 -3.99 8.20 -9.13
CA GLN A 97 -3.10 7.06 -8.95
C GLN A 97 -2.97 6.77 -7.45
N THR A 98 -2.47 5.60 -7.07
CA THR A 98 -2.08 5.36 -5.68
C THR A 98 -0.88 6.22 -5.30
N THR A 99 -0.62 6.39 -4.01
CA THR A 99 0.58 7.11 -3.54
C THR A 99 1.91 6.45 -3.96
N ARG A 100 1.89 5.17 -4.37
CA ARG A 100 3.02 4.46 -4.99
C ARG A 100 2.93 4.38 -6.52
N GLY A 101 2.01 5.11 -7.14
CA GLY A 101 1.92 5.32 -8.58
C GLY A 101 1.28 4.18 -9.36
N ALA A 102 0.49 3.31 -8.73
CA ALA A 102 -0.37 2.36 -9.46
C ALA A 102 -1.64 3.07 -9.94
N GLU A 103 -2.13 2.71 -11.11
CA GLU A 103 -3.29 3.31 -11.74
C GLU A 103 -4.15 2.21 -12.38
N ILE A 104 -5.44 2.49 -12.55
CA ILE A 104 -6.34 1.64 -13.31
C ILE A 104 -5.82 1.45 -14.75
N GLY A 105 -5.85 0.21 -15.22
CA GLY A 105 -5.31 -0.22 -16.51
C GLY A 105 -3.82 -0.53 -16.51
N MET A 106 -3.15 -0.54 -15.35
CA MET A 106 -1.77 -0.99 -15.21
C MET A 106 -1.69 -2.53 -15.25
N GLN A 107 -0.64 -3.10 -15.85
CA GLN A 107 -0.47 -4.55 -15.88
C GLN A 107 -0.06 -5.10 -14.51
N ILE A 108 -0.39 -6.38 -14.27
CA ILE A 108 -0.06 -7.06 -13.00
C ILE A 108 1.41 -6.94 -12.61
N ASP A 109 2.35 -7.12 -13.56
CA ASP A 109 3.78 -7.06 -13.28
C ASP A 109 4.27 -5.63 -12.97
N GLU A 110 3.62 -4.60 -13.54
CA GLU A 110 3.93 -3.21 -13.21
C GLU A 110 3.49 -2.86 -11.78
N ILE A 111 2.34 -3.38 -11.34
CA ILE A 111 1.88 -3.24 -9.95
C ILE A 111 2.84 -3.97 -9.00
N LYS A 112 3.26 -5.19 -9.35
CA LYS A 112 4.23 -5.94 -8.53
C LYS A 112 5.55 -5.20 -8.37
N GLN A 113 6.05 -4.55 -9.42
CA GLN A 113 7.28 -3.74 -9.33
C GLN A 113 7.14 -2.54 -8.37
N ARG A 114 5.95 -1.97 -8.22
CA ARG A 114 5.68 -0.82 -7.32
C ARG A 114 5.54 -1.22 -5.86
N TYR A 115 4.91 -2.36 -5.62
CA TYR A 115 4.57 -2.83 -4.29
C TYR A 115 5.54 -3.88 -3.73
N GLY A 116 6.36 -4.48 -4.60
CA GLY A 116 7.42 -5.42 -4.27
C GLY A 116 7.06 -6.86 -4.61
N GLU A 117 7.70 -7.42 -5.64
CA GLU A 117 7.55 -8.84 -6.03
C GLU A 117 7.99 -9.79 -4.91
N GLN A 118 9.00 -9.39 -4.13
CA GLN A 118 9.59 -10.18 -3.06
C GLN A 118 8.68 -10.47 -1.88
N TYR A 119 7.52 -9.79 -1.78
CA TYR A 119 6.59 -9.98 -0.67
C TYR A 119 5.59 -11.11 -0.87
N GLU A 120 5.76 -11.89 -1.96
CA GLU A 120 4.94 -13.07 -2.27
C GLU A 120 3.44 -12.81 -2.07
N PRO A 121 2.87 -11.80 -2.78
CA PRO A 121 1.46 -11.45 -2.60
C PRO A 121 0.58 -12.67 -2.86
N SER A 122 -0.53 -12.81 -2.14
CA SER A 122 -1.42 -13.96 -2.36
C SER A 122 -2.04 -13.85 -3.75
N GLN A 123 -1.93 -14.91 -4.54
CA GLN A 123 -2.35 -14.94 -5.95
C GLN A 123 -3.57 -15.84 -6.13
N SER A 124 -4.65 -15.26 -6.65
CA SER A 124 -5.47 -15.93 -7.66
C SER A 124 -5.16 -15.29 -9.01
N ASP A 125 -5.54 -15.94 -10.13
CA ASP A 125 -5.21 -15.43 -11.48
C ASP A 125 -5.67 -13.98 -11.72
N ASP A 126 -6.73 -13.54 -11.01
CA ASP A 126 -7.36 -12.23 -11.19
C ASP A 126 -7.22 -11.28 -9.99
N ILE A 127 -6.53 -11.69 -8.90
CA ILE A 127 -6.39 -10.87 -7.68
C ILE A 127 -4.97 -10.94 -7.14
N LEU A 128 -4.43 -9.77 -6.80
CA LEU A 128 -3.14 -9.57 -6.15
C LEU A 128 -3.33 -8.84 -4.83
N ASP A 129 -3.06 -9.51 -3.70
CA ASP A 129 -3.18 -8.90 -2.38
C ASP A 129 -1.81 -8.75 -1.69
N TYR A 130 -1.58 -7.54 -1.16
CA TYR A 130 -0.47 -7.23 -0.27
C TYR A 130 -0.98 -7.00 1.14
N PHE A 131 -0.35 -7.66 2.13
CA PHE A 131 -0.67 -7.50 3.54
C PHE A 131 0.49 -6.83 4.27
N TYR A 132 0.23 -5.74 4.98
CA TYR A 132 1.26 -4.98 5.68
C TYR A 132 0.85 -4.69 7.13
N ASP A 133 1.64 -5.16 8.09
CA ASP A 133 1.49 -4.80 9.50
C ASP A 133 2.26 -3.50 9.75
N TYR A 134 1.56 -2.36 9.81
CA TYR A 134 2.21 -1.06 9.93
C TYR A 134 2.79 -0.78 11.32
N LYS A 135 2.33 -1.51 12.35
CA LYS A 135 2.92 -1.44 13.69
C LYS A 135 4.25 -2.17 13.75
N LYS A 136 4.32 -3.37 13.15
CA LYS A 136 5.56 -4.16 13.04
C LYS A 136 6.47 -3.67 11.92
N GLY A 137 5.94 -2.89 10.98
CA GLY A 137 6.69 -2.32 9.88
C GLY A 137 7.10 -3.34 8.82
N LYS A 138 6.29 -4.38 8.58
CA LYS A 138 6.64 -5.49 7.68
C LYS A 138 5.46 -6.02 6.88
N PHE A 139 5.76 -6.55 5.69
CA PHE A 139 4.80 -7.33 4.92
C PHE A 139 4.55 -8.71 5.57
N LEU A 140 3.36 -9.25 5.35
CA LEU A 140 2.92 -10.54 5.83
C LEU A 140 2.61 -11.46 4.65
N GLU A 141 2.92 -12.75 4.79
CA GLU A 141 2.58 -13.78 3.80
C GLU A 141 1.06 -14.00 3.70
N LYS A 142 0.32 -13.74 4.78
CA LYS A 142 -1.13 -13.92 4.84
C LYS A 142 -1.79 -12.95 5.79
N ASN A 143 -3.05 -12.60 5.50
CA ASN A 143 -3.92 -11.90 6.42
C ASN A 143 -4.54 -12.89 7.43
N SER A 144 -4.05 -12.89 8.67
CA SER A 144 -4.58 -13.77 9.73
C SER A 144 -4.43 -13.12 11.12
N PRO A 145 -5.12 -11.99 11.38
CA PRO A 145 -5.12 -11.38 12.71
C PRO A 145 -5.78 -12.31 13.73
N GLU A 146 -5.22 -12.38 14.94
CA GLU A 146 -5.79 -13.16 16.06
C GLU A 146 -6.76 -12.32 16.90
N THR A 147 -6.65 -10.99 16.81
CA THR A 147 -7.48 -10.04 17.55
C THR A 147 -8.00 -8.91 16.66
N GLU A 148 -9.06 -8.22 17.11
CA GLU A 148 -9.54 -7.01 16.44
C GLU A 148 -8.47 -5.92 16.39
N GLU A 149 -7.68 -5.76 17.46
CA GLU A 149 -6.58 -4.80 17.49
C GLU A 149 -5.55 -5.11 16.40
N GLU A 150 -5.16 -6.38 16.25
CA GLU A 150 -4.29 -6.80 15.16
C GLU A 150 -4.90 -6.58 13.79
N ALA A 151 -6.20 -6.86 13.62
CA ALA A 151 -6.89 -6.63 12.35
C ALA A 151 -6.87 -5.15 11.93
N ARG A 152 -6.99 -4.22 12.88
CA ARG A 152 -6.87 -2.77 12.64
C ARG A 152 -5.43 -2.32 12.35
N ASN A 153 -4.44 -3.18 12.59
CA ASN A 153 -3.02 -2.90 12.35
C ASN A 153 -2.51 -3.47 11.01
N ILE A 154 -3.31 -4.31 10.35
CA ILE A 154 -2.96 -4.91 9.06
C ILE A 154 -3.68 -4.16 7.96
N PHE A 155 -2.90 -3.57 7.06
CA PHE A 155 -3.38 -2.99 5.82
C PHE A 155 -3.37 -4.01 4.70
N ILE A 156 -4.34 -3.88 3.82
CA ILE A 156 -4.54 -4.69 2.63
C ILE A 156 -4.57 -3.75 1.44
N PHE A 157 -3.69 -4.01 0.48
CA PHE A 157 -3.82 -3.47 -0.88
C PHE A 157 -4.17 -4.60 -1.82
N SER A 158 -5.40 -4.56 -2.35
CA SER A 158 -5.94 -5.52 -3.29
C SER A 158 -6.02 -4.88 -4.67
N SER A 159 -5.45 -5.55 -5.66
CA SER A 159 -5.59 -5.21 -7.07
C SER A 159 -6.35 -6.33 -7.76
N MET A 160 -7.45 -5.99 -8.42
CA MET A 160 -8.25 -6.93 -9.21
C MET A 160 -7.98 -6.66 -10.69
N PHE A 161 -7.96 -7.73 -11.48
CA PHE A 161 -7.55 -7.67 -12.88
C PHE A 161 -8.62 -8.23 -13.81
N HIS A 162 -8.79 -7.56 -14.94
CA HIS A 162 -9.53 -8.04 -16.09
C HIS A 162 -8.59 -8.08 -17.30
N ASP A 163 -8.48 -9.23 -17.96
CA ASP A 163 -7.56 -9.45 -19.08
C ASP A 163 -6.09 -9.06 -18.78
N GLY A 164 -5.65 -9.21 -17.53
CA GLY A 164 -4.30 -8.89 -17.07
C GLY A 164 -4.04 -7.42 -16.74
N TYR A 165 -5.06 -6.56 -16.82
CA TYR A 165 -5.00 -5.14 -16.50
C TYR A 165 -5.83 -4.84 -15.27
N ALA A 166 -5.32 -3.98 -14.39
CA ALA A 166 -6.03 -3.60 -13.18
C ALA A 166 -7.36 -2.91 -13.51
N ASP A 167 -8.48 -3.47 -13.04
CA ASP A 167 -9.82 -2.90 -13.20
C ASP A 167 -10.30 -2.22 -11.91
N THR A 168 -9.78 -2.67 -10.76
CA THR A 168 -10.10 -2.17 -9.43
C THR A 168 -8.84 -2.15 -8.58
N LEU A 169 -8.60 -1.03 -7.90
CA LEU A 169 -7.59 -0.91 -6.86
C LEU A 169 -8.26 -0.58 -5.53
N LEU A 170 -7.89 -1.29 -4.47
CA LEU A 170 -8.58 -1.21 -3.19
C LEU A 170 -7.61 -1.23 -2.02
N PHE A 171 -7.62 -0.16 -1.23
CA PHE A 171 -6.97 -0.11 0.08
C PHE A 171 -8.01 -0.34 1.16
N MET A 172 -7.69 -1.16 2.16
CA MET A 172 -8.51 -1.32 3.37
C MET A 172 -7.67 -1.81 4.55
N ASP A 173 -8.18 -1.68 5.77
CA ASP A 173 -7.67 -2.46 6.90
C ASP A 173 -8.34 -3.85 6.99
N SER A 174 -7.68 -4.80 7.64
CA SER A 174 -8.17 -6.18 7.78
C SER A 174 -9.43 -6.30 8.64
N TYR A 175 -9.65 -5.34 9.56
CA TYR A 175 -10.89 -5.30 10.32
C TYR A 175 -12.10 -4.98 9.42
N TYR A 176 -11.97 -4.00 8.53
CA TYR A 176 -12.98 -3.68 7.53
C TYR A 176 -13.20 -4.88 6.60
N ALA A 177 -12.13 -5.50 6.10
CA ALA A 177 -12.20 -6.68 5.23
C ALA A 177 -13.01 -7.84 5.83
N SER A 178 -12.90 -8.05 7.15
CA SER A 178 -13.53 -9.18 7.84
C SER A 178 -14.92 -8.87 8.42
N SER A 179 -15.19 -7.61 8.77
CA SER A 179 -16.42 -7.23 9.48
C SER A 179 -17.38 -6.35 8.66
N GLY A 180 -16.89 -5.72 7.59
CA GLY A 180 -17.61 -4.71 6.82
C GLY A 180 -17.92 -3.44 7.62
N LYS A 181 -17.24 -3.21 8.75
CA LYS A 181 -17.48 -2.10 9.67
C LYS A 181 -16.35 -1.11 9.73
#